data_AF-A0A7V6HSU2-F1
#
_entry.id   AF-A0A7V6HSU2-F1
#
_cell.length_a   1.000
_cell.length_b   1.000
_cell.length_c   1.000
_cell.angle_alpha   90.00
_cell.angle_beta   90.00
_cell.angle_gamma   90.00
#
_symmetry.space_group_name_H-M   'P 1'
#
loop_
_entity.id
_entity.type
_entity.pdbx_description
1 polymer ?
#
loop_
_entity_poly.entity_id
_entity_poly.type
_entity_poly.pdbx_seq_one_letter_code
_entity_poly.pdbx_strand_id
1 'polypeptide(L)'
;MAKEKALIEAMKQGSEEAFEEIYYRYQHLVYFVIYDILKNRSSSEEVMQDTFLKMYQNIHTFDGRYFQAWLLKIAKNLAINRYKQEPKMVELADYSAVDQADQQNNTLEMMRELESILSPNEYQVVILTIVYNMKQKDIAQYLDKPMGTVSWLYSQGIKKLRKHYQKGER
;
A
#
# COMPACT_ATOMS: atom_id res chain seq x y z
N MET A 1 1.96 6.02 16.60
CA MET A 1 0.95 5.59 17.60
C MET A 1 0.29 6.78 18.29
N ALA A 2 0.94 7.50 19.22
CA ALA A 2 0.28 8.62 19.94
C ALA A 2 -0.11 9.80 19.03
N LYS A 3 0.79 10.23 18.14
CA LYS A 3 0.52 11.29 17.16
C LYS A 3 -0.57 10.91 16.15
N GLU A 4 -0.55 9.66 15.66
CA GLU A 4 -1.55 9.13 14.71
C GLU A 4 -2.95 9.11 15.32
N LYS A 5 -3.08 8.61 16.56
CA LYS A 5 -4.37 8.60 17.24
C LYS A 5 -4.91 10.02 17.47
N ALA A 6 -4.05 10.96 17.86
CA ALA A 6 -4.46 12.36 18.04
C ALA A 6 -4.96 12.99 16.73
N LEU A 7 -4.28 12.74 15.61
CA LEU A 7 -4.71 13.21 14.29
C LEU A 7 -6.08 12.63 13.91
N ILE A 8 -6.28 11.32 14.12
CA ILE A 8 -7.56 10.67 13.83
C ILE A 8 -8.70 11.27 14.66
N GLU A 9 -8.47 11.53 15.94
CA GLU A 9 -9.49 12.15 16.80
C GLU A 9 -9.76 13.61 16.42
N ALA A 10 -8.74 14.37 15.99
CA ALA A 10 -8.91 15.71 15.45
C ALA A 10 -9.67 15.71 14.11
N MET A 11 -9.40 14.73 13.24
CA MET A 11 -10.17 14.54 12.00
C MET A 11 -11.64 14.22 12.27
N LYS A 12 -11.93 13.40 13.27
CA LYS A 12 -13.33 13.15 13.71
C LYS A 12 -14.01 14.42 14.24
N GLN A 13 -13.26 15.45 14.59
CA GLN A 13 -13.80 16.76 14.99
C GLN A 13 -13.83 17.75 13.83
N GLY A 14 -13.42 17.35 12.63
CA GLY A 14 -13.43 18.18 11.42
C GLY A 14 -12.16 18.99 11.18
N SER A 15 -11.03 18.68 11.82
CA SER A 15 -9.76 19.36 11.52
C SER A 15 -9.25 18.98 10.13
N GLU A 16 -9.15 19.98 9.25
CA GLU A 16 -8.59 19.85 7.91
C GLU A 16 -7.08 19.62 7.96
N GLU A 17 -6.37 20.25 8.89
CA GLU A 17 -4.92 20.09 9.06
C GLU A 17 -4.58 18.64 9.46
N ALA A 18 -5.43 18.03 10.30
CA ALA A 18 -5.25 16.64 10.68
C ALA A 18 -5.49 15.68 9.50
N PHE A 19 -6.47 16.00 8.64
CA PHE A 19 -6.68 15.26 7.40
C PHE A 19 -5.48 15.39 6.45
N GLU A 20 -4.97 16.60 6.26
CA GLU A 20 -3.81 16.86 5.41
C GLU A 20 -2.56 16.09 5.88
N GLU A 21 -2.27 16.09 7.19
CA GLU A 21 -1.13 15.32 7.72
C GLU A 21 -1.32 13.80 7.49
N ILE A 22 -2.55 13.29 7.60
CA ILE A 22 -2.86 11.88 7.32
C ILE A 22 -2.74 11.58 5.82
N TYR A 23 -3.21 12.48 4.96
CA TYR A 23 -3.09 12.35 3.50
C TYR A 23 -1.63 12.21 3.09
N TYR A 24 -0.77 13.16 3.47
CA TYR A 24 0.65 13.11 3.09
C TYR A 24 1.38 11.90 3.68
N ARG A 25 0.95 11.41 4.85
CA ARG A 25 1.54 10.23 5.48
C ARG A 25 1.25 8.94 4.71
N TYR A 26 0.07 8.78 4.13
CA TYR A 26 -0.34 7.51 3.52
C TYR A 26 -0.51 7.55 2.00
N GLN A 27 -0.46 8.71 1.35
CA GLN A 27 -0.69 8.84 -0.10
C GLN A 27 0.12 7.85 -0.94
N HIS A 28 1.40 7.66 -0.66
CA HIS A 28 2.26 6.77 -1.46
C HIS A 28 1.90 5.30 -1.29
N LEU A 29 1.53 4.90 -0.08
CA LEU A 29 1.10 3.53 0.21
C LEU A 29 -0.27 3.24 -0.42
N VAL A 30 -1.21 4.17 -0.27
CA VAL A 30 -2.54 4.06 -0.85
C VAL A 30 -2.44 3.99 -2.37
N TYR A 31 -1.66 4.89 -2.98
CA TYR A 31 -1.38 4.89 -4.41
C TYR A 31 -0.79 3.56 -4.87
N PHE A 32 0.26 3.08 -4.21
CA PHE A 32 0.89 1.81 -4.55
C PHE A 32 -0.08 0.64 -4.54
N VAL A 33 -0.91 0.53 -3.49
CA VAL A 33 -1.90 -0.55 -3.38
C VAL A 33 -2.95 -0.49 -4.49
N ILE A 34 -3.43 0.72 -4.83
CA ILE A 34 -4.40 0.91 -5.90
C ILE A 34 -3.77 0.58 -7.24
N TYR A 35 -2.58 1.11 -7.49
CA TYR A 35 -1.83 0.90 -8.72
C TYR A 35 -1.49 -0.57 -8.93
N ASP A 36 -1.17 -1.31 -7.86
CA ASP A 36 -0.94 -2.75 -7.93
C ASP A 36 -2.15 -3.54 -8.45
N ILE A 37 -3.36 -3.00 -8.29
CA ILE A 37 -4.61 -3.63 -8.76
C ILE A 37 -4.98 -3.13 -10.17
N LEU A 38 -4.89 -1.81 -10.41
CA LEU A 38 -5.39 -1.19 -11.64
C LEU A 38 -4.37 -1.20 -12.77
N LYS A 39 -3.07 -1.09 -12.46
CA LYS A 39 -1.97 -0.93 -13.42
C LYS A 39 -2.18 0.22 -14.44
N ASN A 40 -3.02 1.20 -14.09
CA ASN A 40 -3.28 2.41 -14.87
C ASN A 40 -3.13 3.63 -13.97
N ARG A 41 -2.35 4.62 -14.42
CA ARG A 41 -2.03 5.81 -13.62
C ARG A 41 -3.26 6.68 -13.35
N SER A 42 -4.00 7.05 -14.39
CA SER A 42 -5.16 7.96 -14.30
C SER A 42 -6.22 7.39 -13.37
N SER A 43 -6.61 6.13 -13.58
CA SER A 43 -7.58 5.45 -12.74
C SER A 43 -7.09 5.30 -11.30
N SER A 44 -5.78 5.13 -11.08
CA SER A 44 -5.23 5.04 -9.73
C SER A 44 -5.26 6.38 -8.99
N GLU A 45 -4.95 7.49 -9.67
CA GLU A 45 -5.04 8.84 -9.10
C GLU A 45 -6.49 9.18 -8.72
N GLU A 46 -7.46 8.88 -9.58
CA GLU A 46 -8.88 9.05 -9.28
C GLU A 46 -9.34 8.21 -8.08
N VAL A 47 -9.00 6.92 -8.07
CA VAL A 47 -9.39 6.01 -6.99
C VAL A 47 -8.71 6.39 -5.68
N MET A 48 -7.51 6.98 -5.72
CA MET A 48 -6.84 7.51 -4.54
C MET A 48 -7.63 8.69 -3.95
N GLN A 49 -8.08 9.64 -4.78
CA GLN A 49 -8.92 10.75 -4.32
C GLN A 49 -10.21 10.24 -3.69
N ASP A 50 -10.91 9.32 -4.35
CA ASP A 50 -12.12 8.67 -3.82
C ASP A 50 -11.86 7.95 -2.50
N THR A 51 -10.69 7.33 -2.35
CA THR A 51 -10.28 6.63 -1.13
C THR A 51 -10.19 7.58 0.04
N PHE A 52 -9.47 8.71 -0.12
CA PHE A 52 -9.31 9.68 0.95
C PHE A 52 -10.62 10.40 1.27
N LEU A 53 -11.46 10.68 0.27
CA LEU A 53 -12.79 11.22 0.47
C LEU A 53 -13.68 10.26 1.28
N LYS A 54 -13.72 8.98 0.90
CA LYS A 54 -14.46 7.96 1.66
C LYS A 54 -13.90 7.75 3.05
N MET A 55 -12.58 7.80 3.21
CA MET A 55 -11.94 7.72 4.51
C MET A 55 -12.43 8.86 5.42
N TYR A 56 -12.41 10.10 4.92
CA TYR A 56 -12.88 11.27 5.68
C TYR A 56 -14.36 11.13 6.06
N GLN A 57 -15.23 10.77 5.10
CA GLN A 57 -16.66 10.58 5.34
C GLN A 57 -16.98 9.49 6.38
N ASN A 58 -16.15 8.44 6.43
CA ASN A 58 -16.38 7.28 7.29
C ASN A 58 -15.48 7.27 8.54
N ILE A 59 -14.72 8.34 8.82
CA ILE A 59 -13.74 8.37 9.91
C ILE A 59 -14.37 8.11 11.29
N HIS A 60 -15.64 8.48 11.47
CA HIS A 60 -16.40 8.22 12.70
C HIS A 60 -16.69 6.73 12.93
N THR A 61 -16.67 5.90 11.88
CA THR A 61 -16.87 4.45 11.97
C THR A 61 -15.60 3.69 12.35
N PHE A 62 -14.44 4.36 12.34
CA PHE A 62 -13.16 3.75 12.66
C PHE A 62 -13.06 3.42 14.16
N ASP A 63 -12.78 2.15 14.46
CA ASP A 63 -12.77 1.56 15.80
C ASP A 63 -11.54 1.91 16.66
N GLY A 64 -10.60 2.68 16.10
CA GLY A 64 -9.38 3.11 16.79
C GLY A 64 -8.21 2.13 16.67
N ARG A 65 -8.32 1.04 15.90
CA ARG A 65 -7.27 0.01 15.75
C ARG A 65 -6.86 -0.20 14.30
N TYR A 66 -5.55 -0.29 14.06
CA TYR A 66 -5.00 -0.62 12.73
C TYR A 66 -5.48 0.33 11.62
N PHE A 67 -5.37 1.64 11.86
CA PHE A 67 -5.84 2.67 10.93
C PHE A 67 -5.33 2.46 9.49
N GLN A 68 -4.03 2.14 9.37
CA GLN A 68 -3.41 1.84 8.09
C GLN A 68 -4.13 0.67 7.37
N ALA A 69 -4.40 -0.44 8.06
CA ALA A 69 -5.11 -1.57 7.45
C ALA A 69 -6.56 -1.23 7.07
N TRP A 70 -7.25 -0.43 7.90
CA TRP A 70 -8.60 0.05 7.61
C TRP A 70 -8.65 0.94 6.35
N LEU A 71 -7.72 1.90 6.24
CA LEU A 71 -7.59 2.75 5.05
C LEU A 71 -7.28 1.93 3.79
N LEU A 72 -6.34 0.99 3.85
CA LEU A 72 -6.03 0.15 2.69
C LEU A 72 -7.17 -0.78 2.29
N LYS A 73 -8.03 -1.19 3.23
CA LYS A 73 -9.25 -1.93 2.91
C LYS A 73 -10.22 -1.09 2.08
N ILE A 74 -10.37 0.20 2.39
CA ILE A 74 -11.16 1.13 1.58
C ILE A 74 -10.57 1.23 0.17
N ALA A 75 -9.25 1.47 0.08
CA ALA A 75 -8.51 1.62 -1.18
C ALA A 75 -8.66 0.38 -2.08
N LYS A 76 -8.40 -0.80 -1.53
CA LYS A 76 -8.49 -2.08 -2.23
C LYS A 76 -9.90 -2.36 -2.74
N ASN A 77 -10.93 -2.08 -1.93
CA ASN A 77 -12.31 -2.29 -2.34
C ASN A 77 -12.69 -1.38 -3.52
N LEU A 78 -12.29 -0.11 -3.48
CA LEU A 78 -12.52 0.83 -4.59
C LEU A 78 -11.76 0.42 -5.84
N ALA A 79 -10.49 0.05 -5.72
CA ALA A 79 -9.66 -0.40 -6.85
C ALA A 79 -10.23 -1.67 -7.50
N ILE A 80 -10.64 -2.68 -6.71
CA ILE A 80 -11.28 -3.89 -7.25
C ILE A 80 -12.60 -3.55 -7.97
N ASN A 81 -13.40 -2.64 -7.41
CA ASN A 81 -14.63 -2.22 -8.05
C ASN A 81 -14.38 -1.51 -9.38
N ARG A 82 -13.37 -0.62 -9.44
CA ARG A 82 -12.96 0.06 -10.67
C ARG A 82 -12.42 -0.93 -11.70
N TYR A 83 -11.54 -1.85 -11.28
CA TYR A 83 -11.00 -2.90 -12.14
C TYR A 83 -12.07 -3.75 -12.82
N LYS A 84 -13.18 -4.05 -12.11
CA LYS A 84 -14.31 -4.81 -12.68
C LYS A 84 -15.12 -4.02 -13.71
N GLN A 85 -15.05 -2.70 -13.68
CA GLN A 85 -15.79 -1.80 -14.57
C GLN A 85 -14.99 -1.41 -15.82
N GLU A 86 -13.67 -1.49 -15.76
CA GLU A 86 -12.79 -1.12 -16.88
C GLU A 86 -12.66 -2.25 -17.92
N PRO A 87 -12.70 -1.90 -19.23
CA PRO A 87 -12.30 -2.84 -20.27
C PRO A 87 -10.82 -3.19 -20.08
N LYS A 88 -10.47 -4.48 -20.16
CA LYS A 88 -9.11 -4.98 -19.94
C LYS A 88 -8.13 -4.39 -20.98
N MET A 89 -7.53 -3.25 -20.68
CA MET A 89 -6.32 -2.76 -21.33
C MET A 89 -5.17 -2.93 -20.35
N VAL A 90 -4.17 -3.71 -20.76
CA VAL A 90 -2.93 -3.89 -19.99
C VAL A 90 -2.00 -2.76 -20.40
N GLU A 91 -1.93 -1.71 -19.59
CA GLU A 91 -0.80 -0.79 -19.64
C GLU A 91 0.36 -1.36 -18.81
N LEU A 92 1.58 -1.15 -19.31
CA LEU A 92 2.81 -1.51 -18.59
C LEU A 92 2.86 -0.74 -17.27
N ALA A 93 3.27 -1.43 -16.20
CA ALA A 93 3.36 -0.88 -14.86
C ALA A 93 4.39 0.28 -14.79
N ASP A 94 3.92 1.49 -15.02
CA ASP A 94 4.62 2.74 -14.78
C ASP A 94 4.28 3.29 -13.39
N TYR A 95 5.10 2.93 -12.41
CA TYR A 95 5.04 3.43 -11.03
C TYR A 95 5.60 4.88 -10.90
N SER A 96 5.76 5.63 -12.00
CA SER A 96 6.39 6.96 -12.05
C SER A 96 5.55 8.10 -11.46
N ALA A 97 4.33 7.85 -11.01
CA ALA A 97 3.37 8.89 -10.61
C ALA A 97 3.44 9.29 -9.14
N VAL A 98 4.64 9.59 -8.64
CA VAL A 98 4.81 10.17 -7.32
C VAL A 98 5.85 11.28 -7.44
N ASP A 99 5.47 12.53 -7.58
CA ASP A 99 6.46 13.60 -7.70
C ASP A 99 7.08 13.93 -6.32
N GLN A 100 8.35 13.57 -6.13
CA GLN A 100 9.35 14.34 -5.36
C GLN A 100 10.77 13.77 -5.62
N ALA A 101 11.64 14.67 -6.10
CA ALA A 101 12.90 14.41 -6.77
C ALA A 101 13.96 13.61 -5.99
N ASP A 102 14.79 12.90 -6.76
CA ASP A 102 16.10 12.29 -6.47
C ASP A 102 16.20 11.01 -5.60
N GLN A 103 15.23 10.65 -4.76
CA GLN A 103 15.27 9.35 -4.02
C GLN A 103 14.53 8.19 -4.72
N GLN A 104 13.90 8.46 -5.86
CA GLN A 104 12.86 7.61 -6.42
C GLN A 104 13.35 6.54 -7.40
N ASN A 105 14.47 6.79 -8.08
CA ASN A 105 15.06 5.82 -9.00
C ASN A 105 15.43 4.51 -8.27
N ASN A 106 16.05 4.60 -7.09
CA ASN A 106 16.42 3.43 -6.31
C ASN A 106 15.21 2.65 -5.77
N THR A 107 14.14 3.33 -5.39
CA THR A 107 12.93 2.66 -4.86
C THR A 107 12.21 1.90 -5.97
N LEU A 108 12.06 2.52 -7.15
CA LEU A 108 11.40 1.90 -8.28
C LEU A 108 12.20 0.71 -8.84
N GLU A 109 13.51 0.86 -8.95
CA GLU A 109 14.41 -0.23 -9.37
C GLU A 109 14.35 -1.40 -8.39
N MET A 110 14.37 -1.12 -7.08
CA MET A 110 14.20 -2.14 -6.04
C MET A 110 12.85 -2.85 -6.18
N MET A 111 11.75 -2.13 -6.40
CA MET A 111 10.42 -2.73 -6.60
C MET A 111 10.41 -3.69 -7.80
N ARG A 112 10.95 -3.26 -8.96
CA ARG A 112 11.06 -4.11 -10.16
C ARG A 112 11.94 -5.33 -9.95
N GLU A 113 13.06 -5.16 -9.25
CA GLU A 113 13.95 -6.27 -8.91
C GLU A 113 13.23 -7.29 -8.02
N LEU A 114 12.52 -6.83 -6.98
CA LEU A 114 11.72 -7.69 -6.10
C LEU A 114 10.62 -8.44 -6.88
N GLU A 115 9.91 -7.80 -7.81
CA GLU A 115 8.90 -8.46 -8.68
C GLU A 115 9.50 -9.58 -9.52
N SER A 116 10.77 -9.45 -9.95
CA SER A 116 11.44 -10.48 -10.75
C SER A 116 11.85 -11.73 -9.95
N ILE A 117 12.01 -11.59 -8.63
CA ILE A 117 12.52 -12.66 -7.74
C ILE A 117 11.38 -13.35 -6.99
N LEU A 118 10.31 -12.62 -6.67
CA LEU A 118 9.26 -13.03 -5.76
C LEU A 118 7.97 -13.40 -6.50
N SER A 119 7.21 -14.36 -5.94
CA SER A 119 5.84 -14.56 -6.40
C SER A 119 4.95 -13.38 -5.99
N PRO A 120 3.81 -13.13 -6.66
CA PRO A 120 2.95 -11.97 -6.36
C PRO A 120 2.56 -11.84 -4.88
N ASN A 121 2.23 -12.95 -4.21
CA ASN A 121 1.87 -12.95 -2.79
C ASN A 121 3.08 -12.67 -1.87
N GLU A 122 4.27 -13.15 -2.23
CA GLU A 122 5.49 -12.88 -1.47
C GLU A 122 5.92 -11.42 -1.65
N TYR A 123 5.91 -10.93 -2.89
CA TYR A 123 6.19 -9.54 -3.24
C TYR A 123 5.32 -8.59 -2.44
N GLN A 124 4.00 -8.81 -2.46
CA GLN A 124 3.05 -7.96 -1.75
C GLN A 124 3.27 -7.95 -0.24
N VAL A 125 3.59 -9.09 0.39
CA VAL A 125 3.89 -9.12 1.83
C VAL A 125 5.24 -8.45 2.13
N VAL A 126 6.27 -8.71 1.33
CA VAL A 126 7.61 -8.16 1.53
C VAL A 126 7.61 -6.64 1.37
N ILE A 127 6.97 -6.10 0.34
CA ILE A 127 6.96 -4.67 0.07
C ILE A 127 6.18 -3.89 1.13
N LEU A 128 5.01 -4.38 1.54
CA LEU A 128 4.24 -3.78 2.63
C LEU A 128 5.04 -3.79 3.94
N THR A 129 5.86 -4.82 4.16
CA THR A 129 6.69 -4.92 5.36
C THR A 129 7.93 -4.02 5.31
N ILE A 130 8.70 -4.05 4.22
CA ILE A 130 10.01 -3.38 4.14
C ILE A 130 9.88 -1.92 3.73
N VAL A 131 9.11 -1.63 2.67
CA VAL A 131 9.00 -0.28 2.10
C VAL A 131 8.01 0.55 2.91
N TYR A 132 6.86 -0.03 3.25
CA TYR A 132 5.79 0.69 3.95
C TYR A 132 5.74 0.44 5.46
N ASN A 133 6.72 -0.29 5.99
CA ASN A 133 6.90 -0.56 7.41
C ASN A 133 5.64 -1.08 8.13
N MET A 134 4.79 -1.83 7.41
CA MET A 134 3.58 -2.40 7.98
C MET A 134 3.90 -3.59 8.87
N LYS A 135 3.21 -3.67 10.01
CA LYS A 135 3.28 -4.84 10.87
C LYS A 135 2.59 -6.02 10.18
N GLN A 136 3.14 -7.22 10.33
CA GLN A 136 2.53 -8.44 9.76
C GLN A 136 1.07 -8.65 10.19
N LYS A 137 0.70 -8.17 11.39
CA LYS A 137 -0.68 -8.17 11.88
C LYS A 137 -1.62 -7.32 11.03
N ASP A 138 -1.16 -6.15 10.65
CA ASP A 138 -1.93 -5.18 9.88
C ASP A 138 -2.03 -5.66 8.43
N ILE A 139 -0.94 -6.26 7.92
CA ILE A 139 -0.92 -6.92 6.61
C ILE A 139 -1.89 -8.10 6.56
N ALA A 140 -1.93 -8.96 7.59
CA ALA A 140 -2.87 -10.08 7.67
C ALA A 140 -4.32 -9.61 7.62
N GLN A 141 -4.64 -8.54 8.36
CA GLN A 141 -5.97 -7.93 8.35
C GLN A 141 -6.32 -7.30 6.99
N TYR A 142 -5.36 -6.63 6.36
CA TYR A 142 -5.52 -6.00 5.05
C TYR A 142 -5.71 -7.04 3.92
N LEU A 143 -4.89 -8.09 3.92
CA LEU A 143 -4.92 -9.14 2.90
C LEU A 143 -6.04 -10.16 3.12
N ASP A 144 -6.70 -10.13 4.28
CA ASP A 144 -7.65 -11.16 4.73
C ASP A 144 -7.01 -12.56 4.70
N LYS A 145 -5.84 -12.68 5.35
CA LYS A 145 -5.05 -13.92 5.41
C LYS A 145 -4.66 -14.24 6.86
N PRO A 146 -4.51 -15.53 7.24
CA PRO A 146 -4.00 -15.88 8.56
C PRO A 146 -2.60 -15.32 8.81
N MET A 147 -2.33 -14.92 10.06
CA MET A 147 -1.01 -14.43 10.49
C MET A 147 0.13 -15.38 10.13
N GLY A 148 -0.07 -16.69 10.35
CA GLY A 148 0.93 -17.70 10.01
C GLY A 148 1.24 -17.73 8.51
N THR A 149 0.26 -17.48 7.64
CA THR A 149 0.45 -17.40 6.19
C THR A 149 1.27 -16.17 5.81
N VAL A 150 1.00 -15.01 6.42
CA VAL A 150 1.78 -13.78 6.18
C VAL A 150 3.23 -13.96 6.63
N SER A 151 3.46 -14.51 7.83
CA SER A 151 4.81 -14.79 8.33
C SER A 151 5.56 -15.81 7.47
N TRP A 152 4.86 -16.83 6.96
CA TRP A 152 5.43 -17.81 6.03
C TRP A 152 5.80 -17.16 4.69
N LEU A 153 4.90 -16.39 4.07
CA LEU A 153 5.16 -15.67 2.81
C LEU A 153 6.35 -14.70 2.94
N TYR A 154 6.39 -13.93 4.03
CA TYR A 154 7.52 -13.05 4.34
C TYR A 154 8.82 -13.84 4.41
N SER A 155 8.83 -14.93 5.19
CA SER A 155 10.01 -15.77 5.38
C SER A 155 10.50 -16.42 4.06
N GLN A 156 9.57 -16.88 3.21
CA GLN A 156 9.93 -17.40 1.88
C GLN A 156 10.50 -16.31 0.98
N GLY A 157 9.90 -15.12 0.99
CA GLY A 157 10.38 -13.98 0.23
C GLY A 157 11.80 -13.58 0.62
N ILE A 158 12.06 -13.37 1.91
CA ILE A 158 13.41 -13.04 2.41
C ILE A 158 14.42 -14.14 2.07
N LYS A 159 14.04 -15.42 2.15
CA LYS A 159 14.90 -16.54 1.77
C LYS A 159 15.29 -16.51 0.28
N LYS A 160 14.35 -16.19 -0.61
CA LYS A 160 14.60 -16.04 -2.05
C LYS A 160 15.52 -14.87 -2.34
N LEU A 161 15.26 -13.71 -1.73
CA LEU A 161 16.11 -12.51 -1.86
C LEU A 161 17.53 -12.79 -1.38
N ARG A 162 17.70 -13.38 -0.19
CA ARG A 162 19.03 -13.75 0.33
C ARG A 162 19.79 -14.66 -0.65
N LYS A 163 19.12 -15.66 -1.22
CA LYS A 163 19.75 -16.58 -2.19
C LYS A 163 20.13 -15.87 -3.50
N HIS A 164 19.36 -14.87 -3.92
CA HIS A 164 19.64 -14.08 -5.11
C HIS A 164 20.89 -13.21 -4.92
N TYR A 165 20.93 -12.40 -3.86
CA TYR A 165 22.07 -11.51 -3.59
C TYR A 165 23.35 -12.26 -3.19
N GLN A 166 23.26 -13.42 -2.53
CA GLN A 166 24.44 -14.27 -2.26
C GLN A 166 25.05 -14.91 -3.52
N LYS A 167 24.28 -15.00 -4.63
CA LYS A 167 24.78 -15.52 -5.91
C LYS A 167 25.35 -14.44 -6.82
N GLY A 168 24.97 -13.18 -6.62
CA GLY A 168 25.50 -12.03 -7.38
C GLY A 168 26.89 -11.58 -6.92
N GLU A 169 27.36 -12.01 -5.75
CA GLU A 169 28.72 -11.74 -5.23
C GLU A 169 29.78 -12.76 -5.69
N ARG A 170 29.51 -13.56 -6.73
CA ARG A 170 30.45 -14.54 -7.30
C ARG A 170 30.68 -14.34 -8.78
#